data_AF-I7CRV3-F1
#
_entry.id   AF-I7CRV3-F1
#
_cell.length_a   1.000
_cell.length_b   1.000
_cell.length_c   1.000
_cell.angle_alpha   90.00
_cell.angle_beta   90.00
_cell.angle_gamma   90.00
#
_symmetry.space_group_name_H-M   'P 1'
#
loop_
_entity.id
_entity.type
_entity.pdbx_description
1 polymer ?
#
loop_
_entity_poly.entity_id
_entity_poly.type
_entity_poly.pdbx_seq_one_letter_code
_entity_poly.pdbx_strand_id
1 'polypeptide(L)'
;MTEPSPLEIGFDRPGPASLRAAFFGVWFVDLVATILFFTVPYAAELNPMTVFLYDLFGLVGVVFAALIYAGFVIGIGHVLSRPFDVGFVLAVVVLYTLFASNNVVLLVSRESLLAPIVP
;
A
#
# COMPACT_ATOMS: atom_id res chain seq x y z
N MET A 1 9.14 35.27 25.47
CA MET A 1 9.40 34.39 24.32
C MET A 1 9.47 32.98 24.88
N THR A 2 8.40 32.23 24.71
CA THR A 2 8.26 30.85 25.20
C THR A 2 8.86 29.93 24.14
N GLU A 3 9.86 29.13 24.49
CA GLU A 3 10.40 28.11 23.59
C GLU A 3 9.30 27.06 23.30
N PRO A 4 9.16 26.58 22.05
CA PRO A 4 8.19 25.54 21.73
C PRO A 4 8.60 24.22 22.40
N SER A 5 7.61 23.56 23.00
CA SER A 5 7.76 22.26 23.65
C SER A 5 8.19 21.19 22.63
N PRO A 6 9.14 20.28 22.96
CA PRO A 6 9.61 19.22 22.06
C PRO A 6 8.54 18.16 21.69
N LEU A 7 7.28 18.38 22.08
CA LEU A 7 6.13 17.52 21.83
C LEU A 7 5.18 18.05 20.75
N GLU A 8 5.49 19.16 20.09
CA GLU A 8 4.86 19.50 18.81
C GLU A 8 5.47 18.64 17.69
N ILE A 9 5.19 17.34 17.72
CA ILE A 9 5.27 16.52 16.50
C ILE A 9 4.18 17.11 15.60
N GLY A 10 4.56 18.09 14.78
CA GLY A 10 3.68 18.73 13.81
C GLY A 10 3.03 17.64 12.97
N PHE A 11 1.73 17.44 13.13
CA PHE A 11 0.95 16.53 12.31
C PHE A 11 0.73 17.19 10.93
N ASP A 12 1.84 17.45 10.25
CA ASP A 12 1.86 18.12 8.96
C ASP A 12 1.30 17.18 7.91
N ARG A 13 0.50 17.73 6.99
CA ARG A 13 -0.12 16.92 5.93
C ARG A 13 0.97 16.31 5.04
N PRO A 14 0.90 14.99 4.73
CA PRO A 14 1.88 14.34 3.87
C PRO A 14 1.72 14.83 2.44
N GLY A 15 2.66 15.66 2.00
CA GLY A 15 2.82 16.07 0.61
C GLY A 15 1.65 16.86 -0.02
N PRO A 16 1.78 17.19 -1.31
CA PRO A 16 0.75 17.94 -2.06
C PRO A 16 -0.50 17.09 -2.33
N ALA A 17 -1.61 17.75 -2.70
CA ALA A 17 -2.88 17.08 -3.00
C ALA A 17 -2.78 16.06 -4.14
N SER A 18 -1.99 16.34 -5.19
CA SER A 18 -1.76 15.44 -6.32
C SER A 18 -1.12 14.11 -5.90
N LEU A 19 -0.13 14.16 -4.99
CA LEU A 19 0.55 12.97 -4.49
C LEU A 19 -0.41 12.07 -3.71
N ARG A 20 -1.26 12.69 -2.87
CA ARG A 20 -2.29 11.96 -2.12
C ARG A 20 -3.33 11.32 -3.04
N ALA A 21 -3.77 12.04 -4.08
CA ALA A 21 -4.68 11.50 -5.08
C ALA A 21 -4.07 10.31 -5.84
N ALA A 22 -2.80 10.40 -6.24
CA ALA A 22 -2.08 9.30 -6.87
C ALA A 22 -1.98 8.08 -5.94
N PHE A 23 -1.63 8.29 -4.66
CA PHE A 23 -1.60 7.24 -3.65
C PHE A 23 -2.96 6.53 -3.53
N PHE A 24 -4.05 7.27 -3.36
CA PHE A 24 -5.39 6.68 -3.26
C PHE A 24 -5.80 5.93 -4.52
N GLY A 25 -5.41 6.42 -5.70
CA GLY A 25 -5.67 5.74 -6.97
C GLY A 25 -4.96 4.38 -7.05
N VAL A 26 -3.66 4.33 -6.77
CA VAL A 26 -2.90 3.08 -6.79
C VAL A 26 -3.38 2.12 -5.70
N TRP A 27 -3.61 2.63 -4.48
CA TRP A 27 -4.17 1.85 -3.37
C TRP A 27 -5.51 1.21 -3.72
N PHE A 28 -6.40 1.95 -4.39
CA PHE A 28 -7.71 1.44 -4.77
C PHE A 28 -7.60 0.32 -5.81
N VAL A 29 -6.75 0.49 -6.83
CA VAL A 29 -6.50 -0.55 -7.84
C VAL A 29 -5.93 -1.82 -7.19
N ASP A 30 -4.97 -1.67 -6.28
CA ASP A 30 -4.36 -2.78 -5.54
C ASP A 30 -5.37 -3.51 -4.65
N LEU A 31 -6.24 -2.78 -3.94
CA LEU A 31 -7.32 -3.36 -3.16
C LEU A 31 -8.27 -4.19 -4.05
N VAL A 32 -8.72 -3.63 -5.18
CA VAL A 32 -9.62 -4.35 -6.10
C VAL A 32 -8.96 -5.61 -6.64
N ALA A 33 -7.69 -5.52 -7.07
CA ALA A 33 -6.94 -6.69 -7.53
C ALA A 33 -6.80 -7.76 -6.45
N THR A 34 -6.49 -7.34 -5.22
CA THR A 34 -6.35 -8.25 -4.06
C THR A 34 -7.67 -8.94 -3.72
N ILE A 35 -8.79 -8.23 -3.71
CA ILE A 35 -10.12 -8.81 -3.52
C ILE A 35 -10.39 -9.87 -4.60
N LEU A 36 -10.09 -9.57 -5.86
CA LEU A 36 -10.31 -10.49 -6.96
C LEU A 36 -9.41 -11.73 -6.87
N PHE A 37 -8.21 -11.64 -6.30
CA PHE A 37 -7.38 -12.81 -6.07
C PHE A 37 -7.99 -13.83 -5.12
N PHE A 38 -8.74 -13.41 -4.11
CA PHE A 38 -9.48 -14.35 -3.24
C PHE A 38 -10.63 -15.07 -3.96
N THR A 39 -10.98 -14.65 -5.18
CA THR A 39 -12.04 -15.28 -5.99
C THR A 39 -11.51 -16.25 -7.05
N VAL A 40 -10.18 -16.33 -7.25
CA VAL A 40 -9.57 -17.15 -8.30
C VAL A 40 -8.69 -18.26 -7.71
N PRO A 41 -8.75 -19.49 -8.25
CA PRO A 41 -8.09 -20.65 -7.63
C PRO A 41 -6.57 -20.73 -7.85
N TYR A 42 -6.01 -19.85 -8.69
CA TYR A 42 -4.59 -19.88 -9.08
C TYR A 42 -3.72 -18.85 -8.34
N ALA A 43 -4.31 -17.98 -7.52
CA ALA A 43 -3.57 -17.03 -6.70
C ALA A 43 -3.27 -17.68 -5.33
N ALA A 44 -2.16 -18.41 -5.24
CA ALA A 44 -1.81 -19.20 -4.04
C ALA A 44 -1.00 -18.41 -2.99
N GLU A 45 -0.38 -17.29 -3.38
CA GLU A 45 0.57 -16.56 -2.53
C GLU A 45 0.09 -15.12 -2.28
N LEU A 46 -0.85 -14.98 -1.35
CA LEU A 46 -1.30 -13.69 -0.85
C LEU A 46 -0.62 -13.36 0.48
N ASN A 47 -0.57 -12.05 0.79
CA ASN A 47 0.03 -11.57 2.02
C ASN A 47 -0.57 -12.29 3.26
N PRO A 48 0.26 -12.89 4.15
CA PRO A 48 -0.23 -13.68 5.27
C PRO A 48 -1.20 -12.94 6.21
N MET A 49 -1.00 -11.64 6.42
CA MET A 49 -1.91 -10.83 7.24
C MET A 49 -3.25 -10.60 6.55
N THR A 50 -3.24 -10.38 5.23
CA THR A 50 -4.46 -10.25 4.44
C THR A 50 -5.24 -11.56 4.43
N VAL A 51 -4.54 -12.70 4.27
CA VAL A 51 -5.15 -14.04 4.35
C VAL A 51 -5.73 -14.29 5.74
N PHE A 52 -4.96 -14.02 6.80
CA PHE A 52 -5.46 -14.16 8.17
C PHE A 52 -6.74 -13.35 8.43
N LEU A 53 -6.77 -12.09 7.99
CA LEU A 53 -7.95 -11.25 8.15
C LEU A 53 -9.11 -11.72 7.28
N TYR A 54 -8.84 -12.25 6.08
CA TYR A 54 -9.86 -12.89 5.25
C TYR A 54 -10.45 -14.13 5.91
N ASP A 55 -9.64 -14.99 6.51
CA ASP A 55 -10.12 -16.18 7.22
C ASP A 55 -11.00 -15.82 8.42
N LEU A 56 -10.72 -14.68 9.07
CA LEU A 56 -11.47 -14.22 10.24
C LEU A 56 -12.77 -13.47 9.88
N PHE A 57 -12.76 -12.67 8.81
CA PHE A 57 -13.85 -11.72 8.49
C PHE A 57 -14.34 -11.77 7.03
N GLY A 58 -13.87 -12.73 6.23
CA GLY A 58 -14.13 -12.82 4.79
C GLY A 58 -13.59 -11.62 4.02
N LEU A 59 -14.27 -11.23 2.94
CA LEU A 59 -13.86 -10.09 2.09
C LEU A 59 -13.75 -8.76 2.86
N VAL A 60 -14.52 -8.58 3.93
CA VAL A 60 -14.40 -7.39 4.80
C VAL A 60 -13.02 -7.33 5.46
N GLY A 61 -12.45 -8.49 5.82
CA GLY A 61 -11.10 -8.59 6.36
C GLY A 61 -10.02 -8.11 5.39
N VAL A 62 -10.21 -8.33 4.08
CA VAL A 62 -9.29 -7.85 3.03
C VAL A 62 -9.30 -6.33 2.96
N VAL A 63 -10.49 -5.71 3.00
CA VAL A 63 -10.63 -4.25 3.05
C VAL A 63 -9.99 -3.70 4.32
N PHE A 64 -10.19 -4.36 5.46
CA PHE A 64 -9.58 -3.96 6.73
C PHE A 64 -8.05 -4.03 6.69
N ALA A 65 -7.48 -5.09 6.10
CA ALA A 65 -6.04 -5.23 5.88
C ALA A 65 -5.50 -4.06 5.04
N ALA A 66 -6.16 -3.75 3.91
CA ALA A 66 -5.76 -2.67 3.03
C ALA A 66 -5.83 -1.29 3.71
N LEU A 67 -6.81 -1.06 4.58
CA LEU A 67 -6.91 0.16 5.37
C LEU A 67 -5.80 0.25 6.42
N ILE A 68 -5.43 -0.85 7.09
CA ILE A 68 -4.31 -0.89 8.02
C ILE A 68 -3.02 -0.50 7.31
N TYR A 69 -2.73 -1.12 6.15
CA TYR A 69 -1.53 -0.79 5.38
C TYR A 69 -1.50 0.67 4.92
N ALA A 70 -2.62 1.19 4.41
CA ALA A 70 -2.71 2.60 4.04
C ALA A 70 -2.51 3.52 5.25
N GLY A 71 -3.07 3.17 6.40
CA GLY A 71 -2.89 3.89 7.66
C GLY A 71 -1.42 3.95 8.08
N PHE A 72 -0.68 2.86 7.95
CA PHE A 72 0.78 2.85 8.20
C PHE A 72 1.53 3.77 7.24
N VAL A 73 1.25 3.71 5.94
CA VAL A 73 1.91 4.58 4.95
C VAL A 73 1.63 6.06 5.23
N ILE A 74 0.37 6.40 5.54
CA ILE A 74 -0.03 7.76 5.89
C ILE A 74 0.64 8.21 7.19
N GLY A 75 0.66 7.36 8.22
CA GLY A 75 1.30 7.64 9.51
C GLY A 75 2.81 7.88 9.37
N ILE A 76 3.50 7.04 8.60
CA ILE A 76 4.92 7.24 8.24
C ILE A 76 5.09 8.57 7.50
N GLY A 77 4.20 8.88 6.56
CA GLY A 77 4.21 10.16 5.84
C GLY A 77 4.06 11.39 6.74
N HIS A 78 3.34 11.27 7.85
CA HIS A 78 3.24 12.32 8.87
C HIS A 78 4.50 12.41 9.73
N VAL A 79 5.09 11.28 10.13
CA VAL A 79 6.29 11.23 10.99
C VAL A 79 7.56 11.66 10.25
N LEU A 80 7.71 11.34 8.97
CA LEU A 80 8.89 11.69 8.17
C LEU A 80 8.84 13.12 7.58
N SER A 81 8.04 14.01 8.18
CA SER A 81 7.87 15.38 7.67
C SER A 81 9.13 16.24 7.85
N ARG A 82 9.94 16.28 6.77
CA ARG A 82 11.08 17.16 6.44
C ARG A 82 12.44 16.91 7.16
N PRO A 83 13.54 16.87 6.39
CA PRO A 83 13.61 16.76 4.93
C PRO A 83 13.06 15.38 4.51
N PHE A 84 12.14 15.40 3.55
CA PHE A 84 11.61 14.18 2.94
C PHE A 84 12.77 13.49 2.24
N ASP A 85 13.11 12.26 2.62
CA ASP A 85 14.02 11.44 1.82
C ASP A 85 13.29 11.08 0.52
N VAL A 86 13.46 11.94 -0.48
CA VAL A 86 12.85 11.80 -1.81
C VAL A 86 13.26 10.47 -2.45
N GLY A 87 14.47 9.99 -2.17
CA GLY A 87 14.97 8.70 -2.66
C GLY A 87 14.20 7.54 -2.06
N PHE A 88 14.02 7.54 -0.74
CA PHE A 88 13.23 6.52 -0.05
C PHE A 88 11.78 6.48 -0.56
N VAL A 89 11.12 7.65 -0.66
CA VAL A 89 9.72 7.72 -1.10
C VAL A 89 9.58 7.27 -2.55
N LEU A 90 10.49 7.68 -3.43
CA LEU A 90 10.46 7.27 -4.83
C LEU A 90 10.69 5.76 -4.97
N ALA A 91 11.62 5.19 -4.20
CA ALA A 91 11.83 3.73 -4.18
C ALA A 91 10.59 2.96 -3.71
N VAL A 92 9.94 3.42 -2.64
CA VAL A 92 8.70 2.81 -2.12
C VAL A 92 7.56 2.92 -3.14
N VAL A 93 7.39 4.07 -3.79
CA VAL A 93 6.35 4.28 -4.80
C VAL A 93 6.58 3.39 -6.03
N VAL A 94 7.83 3.30 -6.50
CA VAL A 94 8.19 2.42 -7.62
C VAL A 94 7.90 0.96 -7.27
N LEU A 95 8.32 0.53 -6.08
CA LEU A 95 8.10 -0.83 -5.61
C LEU A 95 6.61 -1.15 -5.50
N TYR A 96 5.83 -0.25 -4.90
CA TYR A 96 4.39 -0.42 -4.75
C TYR A 96 3.67 -0.44 -6.10
N THR A 97 4.07 0.43 -7.04
CA THR A 97 3.53 0.45 -8.40
C THR A 97 3.84 -0.86 -9.13
N LEU A 98 5.06 -1.38 -9.00
CA LEU A 98 5.46 -2.65 -9.60
C LEU A 98 4.63 -3.82 -9.05
N PHE A 99 4.42 -3.89 -7.73
CA PHE A 99 3.61 -4.93 -7.11
C PHE A 99 2.13 -4.82 -7.46
N ALA A 100 1.54 -3.63 -7.43
CA ALA A 100 0.17 -3.43 -7.88
C ALA A 100 0.00 -3.81 -9.36
N SER A 101 0.98 -3.46 -10.21
CA SER A 101 0.97 -3.84 -11.63
C SER A 101 1.10 -5.36 -11.82
N ASN A 102 1.96 -6.00 -11.04
CA ASN A 102 2.09 -7.45 -11.02
C ASN A 102 0.75 -8.12 -10.63
N ASN A 103 0.07 -7.58 -9.62
CA ASN A 103 -1.22 -8.08 -9.17
C ASN A 103 -2.27 -7.98 -10.29
N VAL A 104 -2.34 -6.85 -10.99
CA VAL A 104 -3.25 -6.68 -12.12
C VAL A 104 -2.92 -7.65 -13.26
N VAL A 105 -1.65 -7.80 -13.63
CA VAL A 105 -1.23 -8.68 -14.73
C VAL A 105 -1.46 -10.15 -14.39
N LEU A 106 -1.12 -10.58 -13.17
CA LEU A 106 -1.39 -11.93 -12.71
C LEU A 106 -2.89 -12.24 -12.70
N LEU A 107 -3.73 -11.26 -12.35
CA LEU A 107 -5.19 -11.44 -12.37
C LEU A 107 -5.74 -11.59 -13.80
N VAL A 108 -5.25 -10.78 -14.75
CA VAL A 108 -5.77 -10.77 -16.13
C VAL A 108 -5.17 -11.90 -16.97
N SER A 109 -3.86 -12.09 -16.88
CA SER A 109 -3.07 -12.97 -17.74
C SER A 109 -2.80 -14.33 -17.12
N ARG A 110 -3.10 -14.53 -15.81
CA ARG A 110 -2.73 -15.72 -15.02
C ARG A 110 -1.22 -15.98 -14.93
N GLU A 111 -0.41 -15.04 -15.40
CA GLU A 111 1.05 -15.07 -15.36
C GLU A 111 1.56 -13.86 -14.59
N SER A 112 2.52 -14.09 -13.70
CA SER A 112 3.14 -13.02 -12.92
C SER A 112 4.04 -12.17 -13.83
N LEU A 113 3.91 -10.83 -13.76
CA LEU A 113 4.80 -9.91 -14.45
C LEU A 113 6.26 -10.06 -13.96
N LEU A 114 6.45 -10.56 -12.74
CA LEU A 114 7.74 -10.83 -12.13
C LEU A 114 8.23 -12.27 -12.36
N ALA A 115 7.47 -13.14 -13.01
CA ALA A 115 7.86 -14.53 -13.30
C ALA A 115 9.24 -14.67 -13.98
N PRO A 116 9.68 -13.77 -14.88
CA PRO A 116 11.02 -13.85 -15.47
C PRO A 116 12.17 -13.58 -14.50
N ILE A 117 11.88 -13.02 -13.32
CA ILE A 117 12.88 -12.52 -12.35
C ILE A 117 12.84 -13.31 -11.05
N VAL A 118 11.65 -13.75 -10.62
CA VAL A 118 11.42 -14.53 -9.40
C VAL A 118 10.73 -15.83 -9.82
N PRO A 119 11.44 -16.97 -9.84
CA PRO A 119 10.89 -18.27 -10.24
C PRO A 119 9.97 -18.88 -9.20
#